data_AF-A0A7Y6A210-F1
#
_entry.id   AF-A0A7Y6A210-F1
#
_cell.length_a   1.000
_cell.length_b   1.000
_cell.length_c   1.000
_cell.angle_alpha   90.00
_cell.angle_beta   90.00
_cell.angle_gamma   90.00
#
_symmetry.space_group_name_H-M   'P 1'
#
loop_
_entity.id
_entity.type
_entity.pdbx_description
1 polymer ?
#
loop_
_entity_poly.entity_id
_entity_poly.type
_entity_poly.pdbx_seq_one_letter_code
_entity_poly.pdbx_strand_id
1 'polypeptide(L)'
;MDNDAQHTMTLTSRELMLLRAGLKAYLTSFDAHRARDGGQTHPESQWREVQRSVGVLIWRLEEAGVAPGTRLHHSAEAVDPATRDN
;
A
#
# COMPACT_ATOMS: atom_id res chain seq x y z
N MET A 1 -19.25 10.26 20.02
CA MET A 1 -19.74 9.72 18.74
C MET A 1 -18.76 8.63 18.36
N ASP A 2 -19.12 7.38 18.60
CA ASP A 2 -18.30 6.23 18.22
C ASP A 2 -18.36 6.09 16.69
N ASN A 3 -17.33 6.60 16.03
CA ASN A 3 -17.18 6.54 14.57
C ASN A 3 -16.30 5.36 14.13
N ASP A 4 -15.96 4.45 15.06
CA ASP A 4 -15.28 3.17 14.77
C ASP A 4 -16.31 2.07 14.47
N ALA A 5 -17.25 2.34 13.57
CA ALA A 5 -17.93 1.25 12.90
C ALA A 5 -16.86 0.52 12.08
N GLN A 6 -16.28 -0.55 12.64
CA GLN A 6 -15.33 -1.42 11.95
C GLN A 6 -15.98 -1.92 10.65
N HIS A 7 -15.70 -1.22 9.55
CA HIS A 7 -16.05 -1.65 8.21
C HIS A 7 -15.25 -2.92 7.90
N THR A 8 -15.82 -4.05 8.27
CA THR A 8 -15.23 -5.36 8.00
C THR A 8 -15.55 -5.73 6.56
N MET A 9 -14.53 -6.01 5.77
CA MET A 9 -14.65 -6.46 4.39
C MET A 9 -14.00 -7.84 4.27
N THR A 10 -14.72 -8.79 3.67
CA THR A 10 -14.16 -10.10 3.32
C THR A 10 -13.68 -10.05 1.87
N LEU A 11 -12.41 -10.37 1.65
CA LEU A 11 -11.81 -10.42 0.32
C LEU A 11 -11.45 -11.87 -0.02
N THR A 12 -11.79 -12.29 -1.23
CA THR A 12 -11.28 -13.52 -1.82
C THR A 12 -9.80 -13.37 -2.16
N SER A 13 -9.09 -14.49 -2.31
CA SER A 13 -7.68 -14.49 -2.73
C SER A 13 -7.45 -13.77 -4.07
N ARG A 14 -8.41 -13.87 -5.00
CA ARG A 14 -8.37 -13.16 -6.28
C ARG A 14 -8.45 -11.65 -6.08
N GLU A 15 -9.34 -11.18 -5.21
CA GLU A 15 -9.48 -9.75 -4.90
C GLU A 15 -8.26 -9.20 -4.17
N LEU A 16 -7.68 -9.95 -3.23
CA LEU A 16 -6.41 -9.58 -2.58
C LEU A 16 -5.28 -9.40 -3.61
N MET A 17 -5.16 -10.35 -4.55
CA MET A 17 -4.16 -10.27 -5.62
C MET A 17 -4.40 -9.06 -6.53
N LEU A 18 -5.65 -8.84 -6.96
CA LEU A 18 -6.01 -7.71 -7.82
C LEU A 18 -5.79 -6.36 -7.12
N LEU A 19 -6.14 -6.26 -5.84
CA LEU A 19 -5.95 -5.04 -5.06
C LEU A 19 -4.46 -4.72 -4.91
N ARG A 20 -3.62 -5.72 -4.60
CA ARG A 20 -2.16 -5.55 -4.56
C ARG A 20 -1.61 -5.08 -5.90
N ALA A 21 -2.04 -5.69 -7.02
CA ALA A 21 -1.62 -5.28 -8.35
C ALA A 21 -2.04 -3.84 -8.67
N GLY A 22 -3.28 -3.46 -8.32
CA GLY A 22 -3.80 -2.11 -8.49
C GLY A 22 -3.01 -1.07 -7.70
N LEU A 23 -2.64 -1.36 -6.45
CA LEU A 23 -1.84 -0.47 -5.61
C LEU A 23 -0.43 -0.24 -6.18
N LYS A 24 0.22 -1.29 -6.72
CA LYS A 24 1.51 -1.15 -7.41
C LYS A 24 1.40 -0.32 -8.68
N ALA A 25 0.34 -0.56 -9.47
CA ALA A 25 0.07 0.23 -10.67
C ALA A 25 -0.21 1.70 -10.35
N TYR A 26 -0.89 1.96 -9.22
CA TYR A 26 -1.12 3.32 -8.72
C TYR A 26 0.18 4.03 -8.39
N LEU A 27 1.08 3.41 -7.62
CA LEU A 27 2.41 3.99 -7.32
C LEU A 27 3.20 4.29 -8.61
N THR A 28 3.22 3.35 -9.55
CA THR A 28 3.89 3.52 -10.84
C THR A 28 3.32 4.70 -11.63
N SER A 29 1.99 4.82 -11.67
CA SER A 29 1.30 5.89 -12.40
C SER A 29 1.50 7.25 -11.76
N PHE A 30 1.53 7.30 -10.43
CA PHE A 30 1.76 8.52 -9.67
C PHE A 30 3.19 9.04 -9.87
N ASP A 31 4.20 8.16 -9.81
CA ASP A 31 5.59 8.51 -10.08
C ASP A 31 5.79 9.01 -11.52
N ALA A 32 5.19 8.31 -12.50
CA ALA A 32 5.20 8.74 -13.89
C ALA A 32 4.51 10.10 -14.10
N HIS A 33 3.49 10.44 -13.31
CA HIS A 33 2.85 11.75 -13.35
C HIS A 33 3.76 12.84 -12.78
N ARG A 34 4.39 12.61 -11.62
CA ARG A 34 5.38 13.53 -11.03
C ARG A 34 6.56 13.79 -11.96
N ALA A 35 7.03 12.76 -12.64
CA ALA A 35 8.14 12.90 -13.59
C ALA A 35 7.81 13.85 -14.75
N ARG A 36 6.53 14.02 -15.11
CA ARG A 36 6.09 14.89 -16.20
C ARG A 36 6.05 16.37 -15.81
N ASP A 37 5.68 16.68 -14.58
CA ASP A 37 5.54 18.06 -14.10
C ASP A 37 6.66 18.48 -13.12
N GLY A 38 7.66 17.63 -12.92
CA GLY A 38 8.76 17.88 -11.99
C GLY A 38 8.34 17.87 -10.52
N GLY A 39 7.20 17.26 -10.19
CA GLY A 39 6.63 17.27 -8.84
C GLY A 39 5.95 18.58 -8.47
N GLN A 40 5.54 19.39 -9.45
CA GLN A 40 4.79 20.62 -9.20
C GLN A 40 3.41 20.36 -8.60
N THR A 41 2.67 19.38 -9.12
CA THR A 41 1.34 19.01 -8.60
C THR A 41 1.45 18.14 -7.35
N HIS A 42 2.50 17.32 -7.28
CA HIS A 42 2.75 16.41 -6.17
C HIS A 42 4.19 16.56 -5.66
N PRO A 43 4.40 17.40 -4.64
CA PRO A 43 5.71 17.58 -4.02
C PRO A 43 6.27 16.28 -3.46
N GLU A 44 7.60 16.22 -3.32
CA GLU A 44 8.31 15.03 -2.82
C GLU A 44 7.81 14.54 -1.46
N SER A 45 7.43 15.44 -0.55
CA SER A 45 6.86 15.06 0.75
C SER A 45 5.54 14.30 0.60
N GLN A 46 4.65 14.76 -0.27
CA GLN A 46 3.39 14.08 -0.57
C GLN A 46 3.64 12.73 -1.23
N TRP A 47 4.64 12.65 -2.11
CA TRP A 47 5.00 11.38 -2.73
C TRP A 47 5.43 10.34 -1.69
N ARG A 48 6.32 10.72 -0.76
CA ARG A 48 6.76 9.82 0.32
C ARG A 48 5.60 9.38 1.20
N GLU A 49 4.67 10.28 1.50
CA GLU A 49 3.46 9.94 2.26
C GLU A 49 2.58 8.92 1.52
N VAL A 50 2.39 9.10 0.21
CA VAL A 50 1.66 8.16 -0.64
C VAL A 50 2.37 6.80 -0.70
N GLN A 51 3.68 6.78 -0.93
CA GLN A 51 4.49 5.56 -0.93
C GLN A 51 4.36 4.81 0.39
N ARG A 52 4.47 5.51 1.52
CA ARG A 52 4.32 4.91 2.84
C ARG A 52 2.92 4.35 3.05
N SER A 53 1.89 5.15 2.80
CA SER A 53 0.49 4.77 3.03
C SER A 53 0.10 3.56 2.19
N VAL A 54 0.46 3.56 0.90
CA VAL A 54 0.21 2.44 0.00
C VAL A 54 1.06 1.23 0.38
N GLY A 55 2.33 1.44 0.73
CA GLY A 55 3.23 0.36 1.15
C GLY A 55 2.75 -0.37 2.40
N VAL A 56 2.18 0.34 3.37
CA VAL A 56 1.54 -0.27 4.55
C VAL A 56 0.31 -1.08 4.16
N LEU A 57 -0.49 -0.62 3.19
CA LEU A 57 -1.62 -1.41 2.69
C LEU A 57 -1.14 -2.68 1.97
N ILE A 58 -0.10 -2.57 1.14
CA ILE A 58 0.50 -3.73 0.47
C ILE A 58 1.02 -4.75 1.50
N TRP A 59 1.70 -4.29 2.55
CA TRP A 59 2.17 -5.16 3.64
C TRP A 59 1.01 -5.96 4.26
N ARG A 60 -0.07 -5.28 4.67
CA ARG A 60 -1.21 -5.93 5.31
C ARG A 60 -1.93 -6.90 4.38
N LEU A 61 -2.06 -6.57 3.09
CA LEU A 61 -2.66 -7.45 2.08
C LEU A 61 -1.77 -8.67 1.80
N GLU A 62 -0.46 -8.52 1.90
CA GLU A 62 0.50 -9.62 1.84
C GLU A 62 0.30 -10.58 3.00
N GLU A 63 0.28 -10.08 4.23
CA GLU A 63 0.03 -10.89 5.43
C GLU A 63 -1.34 -11.58 5.41
N ALA A 64 -2.38 -10.88 4.98
CA ALA A 64 -3.74 -11.44 4.89
C ALA A 64 -3.86 -12.53 3.81
N GLY A 65 -2.98 -12.53 2.81
CA GLY A 65 -3.02 -13.45 1.68
C GLY A 65 -2.27 -14.77 1.88
N VAL A 66 -1.48 -14.92 2.95
CA VAL A 66 -0.71 -16.14 3.24
C VAL A 66 -1.37 -16.99 4.32
N ALA A 67 -1.25 -18.31 4.15
CA ALA A 67 -1.66 -19.25 5.18
C ALA A 67 -0.76 -19.13 6.45
N PRO A 68 -1.32 -19.33 7.65
CA PRO A 68 -0.55 -19.32 8.90
C PRO A 68 0.68 -20.24 8.82
N GLY A 69 1.82 -19.77 9.32
CA GLY A 69 3.09 -20.52 9.31
C GLY A 69 3.87 -20.47 7.99
N THR A 70 3.33 -19.83 6.95
CA THR A 70 4.08 -19.57 5.71
C THR A 70 5.08 -18.45 5.93
N ARG A 71 6.35 -18.67 5.56
CA ARG A 71 7.33 -17.59 5.54
C ARG A 71 6.98 -16.61 4.42
N LEU A 72 6.55 -15.41 4.81
CA LEU A 72 6.21 -14.33 3.87
C LEU A 72 7.48 -13.56 3.48
N HIS A 73 7.64 -13.34 2.17
CA HIS A 73 8.61 -12.40 1.62
C HIS A 73 7.84 -11.22 1.04
N HIS A 74 7.98 -10.08 1.69
CA HIS A 74 7.31 -8.85 1.31
C HIS A 74 7.87 -8.30 -0.01
N SER A 75 7.00 -7.65 -0.79
CA SER A 75 7.45 -6.99 -2.01
C SER A 75 8.19 -5.67 -1.73
N ALA A 76 8.93 -5.16 -2.71
CA ALA A 76 9.79 -3.99 -2.54
C ALA A 76 9.03 -2.72 -2.13
N GLU A 77 7.76 -2.60 -2.52
CA GLU A 77 6.90 -1.48 -2.18
C GLU A 77 6.25 -1.61 -0.79
N ALA A 78 6.32 -2.79 -0.16
CA ALA A 78 5.69 -3.03 1.13
C ALA A 78 6.48 -2.35 2.26
N VAL A 79 5.75 -1.69 3.16
CA VAL A 79 6.33 -0.97 4.30
C VAL A 79 5.75 -1.55 5.59
N ASP A 80 6.63 -1.97 6.49
CA ASP A 80 6.23 -2.48 7.80
C ASP A 80 5.57 -1.36 8.63
N PRO A 81 4.30 -1.53 9.07
CA PRO A 81 3.61 -0.55 9.90
C PRO A 81 4.28 -0.30 11.27
N ALA A 82 5.10 -1.24 11.76
CA ALA A 82 5.83 -1.11 13.02
C ALA A 82 7.10 -0.25 12.90
N THR A 83 7.64 -0.10 11.69
CA THR A 83 8.69 0.90 11.43
C THR A 83 8.10 2.30 11.57
N ARG A 84 8.30 2.92 12.74
CA ARG A 84 8.16 4.37 12.91
C ARG A 84 9.27 5.03 12.09
N ASP A 85 8.90 5.99 11.25
CA ASP A 85 9.88 6.80 10.53
C ASP A 85 10.65 7.59 11.60
N ASN A 86 11.98 7.43 11.60
CA ASN A 86 12.90 8.34 12.28
C ASN A 86 13.14 9.57 11.40
#